data_AF-A0A9X1U7U0-F1
#
_entry.id   AF-A0A9X1U7U0-F1
#
_cell.length_a   1.000
_cell.length_b   1.000
_cell.length_c   1.000
_cell.angle_alpha   90.00
_cell.angle_beta   90.00
_cell.angle_gamma   90.00
#
_symmetry.space_group_name_H-M   'P 1'
#
loop_
_entity.id
_entity.type
_entity.pdbx_description
1 polymer ?
#
loop_
_entity_poly.entity_id
_entity_poly.type
_entity_poly.pdbx_seq_one_letter_code
_entity_poly.pdbx_strand_id
1 'polypeptide(L)'
;MAGLLDFCKFFLATCVDQVNFMAGLLEPEELLRRMEIWTEEETRAKRLPKGSWPLLREAVMAGEYARGPARGLTGYKERQARAVLNSLIEKGYLVSSTTRSPVKLGFPTAVVDRWFPTLYQPTA
;
A
#
# COMPACT_ATOMS: atom_id res chain seq x y z
N MET A 1 3.12 45.94 -7.56
CA MET A 1 2.49 44.66 -7.95
C MET A 1 3.49 43.56 -8.30
N ALA A 2 4.79 43.86 -8.54
CA ALA A 2 5.80 42.85 -8.84
C ALA A 2 5.99 41.80 -7.73
N GLY A 3 6.06 42.22 -6.46
CA GLY A 3 6.29 41.29 -5.34
C GLY A 3 5.22 40.21 -5.13
N LEU A 4 3.94 40.50 -5.43
CA LEU A 4 2.89 39.49 -5.37
C LEU A 4 3.02 38.48 -6.52
N LEU A 5 3.35 38.96 -7.71
CA LEU A 5 3.57 38.10 -8.88
C LEU A 5 4.77 37.16 -8.67
N ASP A 6 5.85 37.67 -8.10
CA ASP A 6 7.06 36.89 -7.81
C ASP A 6 6.81 35.88 -6.68
N PHE A 7 6.05 36.26 -5.65
CA PHE A 7 5.61 35.32 -4.62
C PHE A 7 4.73 34.20 -5.19
N CYS A 8 3.74 34.54 -6.03
CA CYS A 8 2.89 33.53 -6.67
C CYS A 8 3.70 32.55 -7.52
N LYS A 9 4.70 33.01 -8.28
CA LYS A 9 5.59 32.15 -9.06
C LYS A 9 6.42 31.22 -8.18
N PHE A 10 7.06 31.77 -7.15
CA PHE A 10 7.85 30.99 -6.20
C PHE A 10 7.01 29.93 -5.48
N PHE A 11 5.82 30.31 -5.00
CA PHE A 11 4.90 29.42 -4.31
C PHE A 11 4.46 28.26 -5.21
N LEU A 12 4.01 28.55 -6.44
CA LEU A 12 3.59 27.51 -7.37
C LEU A 12 4.74 26.60 -7.79
N ALA A 13 5.94 27.14 -8.02
CA ALA A 13 7.13 26.34 -8.32
C ALA A 13 7.49 25.40 -7.17
N THR A 14 7.38 25.88 -5.92
CA THR A 14 7.62 25.07 -4.72
C THR A 14 6.57 23.98 -4.57
N CYS A 15 5.29 24.27 -4.80
CA CYS A 15 4.24 23.25 -4.79
C CYS A 15 4.50 22.14 -5.81
N VAL A 16 4.93 22.50 -7.03
CA VAL A 16 5.27 21.53 -8.08
C VAL A 16 6.48 20.68 -7.68
N ASP A 17 7.53 21.31 -7.14
CA ASP A 17 8.72 20.61 -6.65
C ASP A 17 8.37 19.58 -5.57
N GLN A 18 7.56 19.96 -4.58
CA GLN A 18 7.14 19.06 -3.51
C GLN A 18 6.26 17.90 -4.01
N VAL A 19 5.39 18.15 -5.01
CA VAL A 19 4.62 17.08 -5.66
C VAL A 19 5.55 16.11 -6.40
N ASN A 20 6.54 16.63 -7.14
CA ASN A 20 7.51 15.80 -7.86
C ASN A 20 8.39 14.98 -6.91
N PHE A 21 8.83 15.57 -5.79
CA PHE A 21 9.59 14.88 -4.76
C PHE A 21 8.80 13.72 -4.14
N MET A 22 7.54 13.98 -3.74
CA MET A 22 6.67 12.93 -3.17
C MET A 22 6.32 11.85 -4.20
N ALA A 23 6.11 12.22 -5.46
CA ALA A 23 5.86 11.28 -6.54
C ALA A 23 7.07 10.36 -6.79
N GLY A 24 8.29 10.91 -6.78
CA GLY A 24 9.53 10.13 -6.92
C GLY A 24 9.90 9.31 -5.67
N LEU A 25 9.43 9.70 -4.48
CA LEU A 25 9.70 8.95 -3.26
C LEU A 25 8.83 7.69 -3.15
N LEU A 26 7.54 7.80 -3.51
CA LEU A 26 6.60 6.68 -3.40
C LEU A 26 6.59 5.80 -4.64
N GLU A 27 6.70 6.41 -5.83
CA GLU A 27 6.52 5.79 -7.16
C GLU A 27 5.42 4.72 -7.13
N PRO A 28 4.12 5.10 -7.13
CA PRO A 28 3.02 4.16 -6.86
C PRO A 28 3.01 2.90 -7.72
N GLU A 29 3.36 3.03 -9.00
CA GLU A 29 3.50 1.90 -9.93
C GLU A 29 4.63 0.95 -9.51
N GLU A 30 5.76 1.51 -9.10
CA GLU A 30 6.91 0.75 -8.63
C GLU A 30 6.65 0.15 -7.24
N LEU A 31 5.95 0.85 -6.35
CA LEU A 31 5.48 0.29 -5.08
C LEU A 31 4.60 -0.94 -5.32
N LEU A 32 3.60 -0.83 -6.21
CA LEU A 32 2.75 -1.97 -6.57
C LEU A 32 3.58 -3.12 -7.12
N ARG A 33 4.55 -2.84 -8.00
CA ARG A 33 5.45 -3.86 -8.56
C ARG A 33 6.28 -4.56 -7.48
N ARG A 34 6.87 -3.80 -6.55
CA ARG A 34 7.65 -4.34 -5.41
C ARG A 34 6.78 -5.21 -4.51
N MET A 35 5.56 -4.76 -4.21
CA MET A 35 4.59 -5.49 -3.40
C MET A 35 4.10 -6.77 -4.08
N GLU A 36 3.85 -6.74 -5.39
CA GLU A 36 3.44 -7.91 -6.17
C GLU A 36 4.53 -8.98 -6.13
N ILE A 37 5.76 -8.63 -6.49
CA ILE A 37 6.90 -9.55 -6.47
C ILE A 37 7.11 -10.15 -5.08
N TRP A 38 7.10 -9.32 -4.04
CA TRP A 38 7.22 -9.81 -2.67
C TRP A 38 6.07 -10.77 -2.31
N THR A 39 4.84 -10.44 -2.67
CA THR A 39 3.67 -11.29 -2.38
C THR A 39 3.77 -12.64 -3.10
N GLU A 40 4.26 -12.66 -4.33
CA GLU A 40 4.51 -13.88 -5.11
C GLU A 40 5.56 -14.77 -4.45
N GLU A 41 6.68 -14.19 -4.02
CA GLU A 41 7.75 -14.91 -3.32
C GLU A 41 7.27 -15.51 -2.00
N GLU A 42 6.54 -14.74 -1.19
CA GLU A 42 5.97 -15.21 0.07
C GLU A 42 4.91 -16.30 -0.14
N THR A 43 4.14 -16.18 -1.22
CA THR A 43 3.17 -17.20 -1.61
C THR A 43 3.87 -18.49 -2.05
N ARG A 44 4.95 -18.38 -2.85
CA ARG A 44 5.77 -19.54 -3.27
C ARG A 44 6.46 -20.21 -2.08
N ALA A 45 6.90 -19.42 -1.11
CA ALA A 45 7.47 -19.89 0.15
C ALA A 45 6.41 -20.40 1.15
N LYS A 46 5.12 -20.41 0.77
CA LYS A 46 3.99 -20.84 1.62
C LYS A 46 3.82 -20.03 2.91
N ARG A 47 4.38 -18.81 2.98
CA ARG A 47 4.25 -17.89 4.11
C ARG A 47 3.01 -17.00 3.99
N LEU A 48 2.52 -16.80 2.76
CA LEU A 48 1.25 -16.17 2.46
C LEU A 48 0.32 -17.12 1.69
N PRO A 49 -1.01 -17.03 1.92
CA PRO A 49 -1.97 -17.78 1.14
C PRO A 49 -2.05 -17.23 -0.30
N LYS A 50 -2.34 -18.12 -1.26
CA LYS A 50 -2.70 -17.70 -2.63
C LYS A 50 -3.88 -16.73 -2.58
N GLY A 51 -3.91 -15.76 -3.49
CA GLY A 51 -4.94 -14.70 -3.51
C GLY A 51 -4.67 -13.53 -2.55
N SER A 52 -3.50 -13.47 -1.91
CA SER A 52 -3.11 -12.33 -1.07
C SER A 52 -2.95 -11.03 -1.88
N TRP A 53 -2.37 -11.11 -3.09
CA TRP A 53 -2.04 -9.94 -3.89
C TRP A 53 -3.25 -9.07 -4.26
N PRO A 54 -4.37 -9.61 -4.78
CA PRO A 54 -5.55 -8.79 -5.10
C PRO A 54 -6.09 -7.98 -3.92
N LEU A 55 -5.99 -8.50 -2.69
CA LEU A 55 -6.41 -7.80 -1.48
C LEU A 55 -5.45 -6.67 -1.09
N LEU A 56 -4.14 -6.93 -1.15
CA LEU A 56 -3.12 -5.91 -0.87
C LEU A 56 -3.15 -4.80 -1.93
N ARG A 57 -3.29 -5.18 -3.21
CA ARG A 57 -3.42 -4.23 -4.32
C ARG A 57 -4.64 -3.32 -4.14
N GLU A 58 -5.79 -3.87 -3.76
CA GLU A 58 -6.97 -3.05 -3.51
C GLU A 58 -6.73 -2.06 -2.36
N ALA A 59 -6.09 -2.50 -1.28
CA ALA A 59 -5.75 -1.61 -0.15
C ALA A 59 -4.86 -0.44 -0.58
N VAL A 60 -3.90 -0.68 -1.48
CA VAL A 60 -3.02 0.37 -2.03
C VAL A 60 -3.79 1.31 -2.95
N MET A 61 -4.61 0.77 -3.85
CA MET A 61 -5.29 1.55 -4.89
C MET A 61 -6.47 2.36 -4.35
N ALA A 62 -7.26 1.78 -3.44
CA ALA A 62 -8.45 2.41 -2.88
C ALA A 62 -8.17 3.10 -1.53
N GLY A 63 -6.99 2.90 -0.94
CA GLY A 63 -6.62 3.35 0.41
C GLY A 63 -7.25 2.50 1.52
N GLU A 64 -8.54 2.19 1.39
CA GLU A 64 -9.26 1.24 2.24
C GLU A 64 -10.43 0.60 1.49
N TYR A 65 -10.85 -0.59 1.92
CA TYR A 65 -12.01 -1.27 1.34
C TYR A 65 -12.81 -2.05 2.37
N ALA A 66 -14.10 -2.24 2.11
CA ALA A 66 -14.96 -3.08 2.94
C ALA A 66 -14.55 -4.56 2.82
N ARG A 67 -14.84 -5.37 3.84
CA ARG A 67 -14.46 -6.80 3.84
C ARG A 67 -15.25 -7.64 2.81
N GLY A 68 -16.47 -7.23 2.48
CA GLY A 68 -17.38 -7.95 1.57
C GLY A 68 -16.82 -8.19 0.15
N PRO A 69 -16.24 -7.17 -0.51
CA PRO A 69 -15.57 -7.32 -1.79
C PRO A 69 -14.44 -8.35 -1.87
N ALA A 70 -13.89 -8.85 -0.75
CA ALA A 70 -12.77 -9.81 -0.76
C ALA A 70 -13.03 -11.05 -1.62
N ARG A 71 -14.30 -11.52 -1.69
CA ARG A 71 -14.72 -12.62 -2.57
C ARG A 71 -14.52 -12.28 -4.05
N GLY A 72 -14.93 -11.08 -4.46
CA GLY A 72 -14.79 -10.60 -5.83
C GLY A 72 -13.33 -10.39 -6.22
N LEU A 73 -12.55 -9.81 -5.32
CA LEU A 73 -11.12 -9.54 -5.54
C LEU A 73 -10.29 -10.81 -5.68
N THR A 74 -10.57 -11.83 -4.85
CA THR A 74 -9.79 -13.09 -4.86
C THR A 74 -10.30 -14.13 -5.86
N GLY A 75 -11.53 -13.98 -6.35
CA GLY A 75 -12.22 -15.01 -7.14
C GLY A 75 -12.58 -16.29 -6.34
N TYR A 76 -12.34 -16.30 -5.03
CA TYR A 76 -12.60 -17.46 -4.18
C TYR A 76 -14.02 -17.49 -3.62
N LYS A 77 -14.41 -18.65 -3.07
CA LYS A 77 -15.63 -18.76 -2.26
C LYS A 77 -15.44 -18.01 -0.93
N GLU A 78 -16.55 -17.57 -0.34
CA GLU A 78 -16.61 -16.73 0.86
C GLU A 78 -15.68 -17.20 2.00
N ARG A 79 -15.71 -18.49 2.33
CA ARG A 79 -14.87 -19.06 3.40
C ARG A 79 -13.37 -18.87 3.12
N GLN A 80 -12.93 -19.14 1.90
CA GLN A 80 -11.53 -19.04 1.53
C GLN A 80 -11.09 -17.58 1.40
N ALA A 81 -11.92 -16.72 0.81
CA ALA A 81 -11.64 -15.27 0.75
C ALA A 81 -11.45 -14.67 2.15
N ARG A 82 -12.32 -15.04 3.11
CA ARG A 82 -12.17 -14.65 4.52
C ARG A 82 -10.91 -15.20 5.16
N ALA A 83 -10.52 -16.43 4.86
CA ALA A 83 -9.29 -17.02 5.40
C ALA A 83 -8.04 -16.28 4.91
N VAL A 84 -7.98 -15.93 3.62
CA VAL A 84 -6.89 -15.10 3.05
C VAL A 84 -6.85 -13.74 3.75
N LEU A 85 -8.00 -13.05 3.82
CA LEU A 85 -8.10 -11.74 4.45
C LEU A 85 -7.64 -11.77 5.92
N ASN A 86 -8.13 -12.74 6.69
CA ASN A 86 -7.77 -12.87 8.11
C ASN A 86 -6.28 -13.18 8.29
N SER A 87 -5.68 -14.00 7.42
CA SER A 87 -4.24 -14.29 7.47
C SER A 87 -3.39 -13.03 7.25
N LEU A 88 -3.80 -12.14 6.33
CA LEU A 88 -3.13 -10.86 6.10
C LEU A 88 -3.29 -9.90 7.28
N ILE A 89 -4.46 -9.91 7.94
CA ILE A 89 -4.71 -9.11 9.13
C ILE A 89 -3.87 -9.59 10.32
N GLU A 90 -3.84 -10.90 10.55
CA GLU A 90 -3.07 -11.53 11.63
C GLU A 90 -1.56 -11.25 11.49
N LYS A 91 -1.06 -11.23 10.25
CA LYS A 91 0.33 -10.88 9.94
C LYS A 91 0.61 -9.37 9.90
N GLY A 92 -0.41 -8.53 10.06
CA GLY A 92 -0.29 -7.07 10.10
C GLY A 92 -0.13 -6.39 8.75
N TYR A 93 -0.20 -7.11 7.63
CA TYR A 93 -0.13 -6.54 6.27
C TYR A 93 -1.41 -5.79 5.90
N LEU A 94 -2.53 -6.18 6.51
CA LEU A 94 -3.77 -5.41 6.51
C LEU A 94 -4.16 -5.09 7.95
N VAL A 95 -4.78 -3.94 8.18
CA VAL A 95 -5.26 -3.55 9.50
C VAL A 95 -6.69 -3.05 9.43
N SER A 96 -7.41 -3.19 10.53
CA SER A 96 -8.78 -2.71 10.70
C SER A 96 -8.99 -2.37 12.16
N SER A 97 -9.68 -1.27 12.45
CA SER A 97 -9.91 -0.82 13.83
C SER A 97 -10.87 -1.73 14.60
N THR A 98 -11.77 -2.41 13.90
CA THR A 98 -12.77 -3.33 14.44
C THR A 98 -13.01 -4.50 13.49
N THR A 99 -13.82 -5.47 13.91
CA THR A 99 -14.23 -6.60 13.06
C THR A 99 -15.18 -6.22 11.93
N ARG A 100 -15.77 -5.02 11.96
CA ARG A 100 -16.74 -4.53 10.95
C ARG A 100 -16.23 -3.36 10.11
N SER A 101 -15.16 -2.69 10.54
CA SER A 101 -14.58 -1.56 9.81
C SER A 101 -13.92 -1.99 8.49
N PRO A 102 -13.73 -1.04 7.56
CA PRO A 102 -12.87 -1.21 6.40
C PRO A 102 -11.49 -1.73 6.79
N VAL A 103 -10.84 -2.36 5.83
CA VAL A 103 -9.45 -2.80 5.92
C VAL A 103 -8.59 -1.86 5.09
N LYS A 104 -7.41 -1.53 5.60
CA LYS A 104 -6.41 -0.71 4.94
C LYS A 104 -5.05 -1.37 5.05
N LEU A 105 -4.09 -0.86 4.28
CA LEU A 105 -2.72 -1.37 4.32
C LEU A 105 -2.10 -1.17 5.70
N GLY A 106 -1.44 -2.21 6.21
CA GLY A 106 -0.57 -2.14 7.38
C GLY A 106 0.89 -2.08 6.97
N PHE A 107 1.75 -1.63 7.88
CA PHE A 107 3.18 -1.45 7.65
C PHE A 107 4.01 -2.20 8.69
N PRO A 108 3.97 -3.55 8.70
CA PRO A 108 4.80 -4.31 9.62
C PRO A 108 6.27 -4.15 9.21
N THR A 109 7.17 -4.12 10.20
CA THR A 109 8.61 -3.90 9.98
C THR A 109 9.22 -4.87 8.97
N ALA A 110 8.69 -6.09 8.88
CA ALA A 110 9.13 -7.14 7.95
C ALA A 110 9.07 -6.77 6.45
N VAL A 111 8.30 -5.75 6.06
CA VAL A 111 8.15 -5.35 4.64
C VAL A 111 8.62 -3.93 4.34
N VAL A 112 8.98 -3.14 5.36
CA VAL A 112 9.32 -1.72 5.18
C VAL A 112 10.47 -1.54 4.19
N ASP A 113 11.58 -2.26 4.39
CA ASP A 113 12.76 -2.17 3.52
C ASP A 113 12.46 -2.57 2.07
N ARG A 114 11.46 -3.45 1.88
CA ARG A 114 11.14 -4.01 0.58
C ARG A 114 10.08 -3.23 -0.19
N TRP A 115 9.05 -2.75 0.50
CA TRP A 115 7.99 -1.94 -0.10
C TRP A 115 8.44 -0.49 -0.26
N PHE A 116 9.25 0.00 0.66
CA PHE A 116 9.65 1.41 0.78
C PHE A 116 11.17 1.59 0.94
N PRO A 117 11.99 1.06 0.01
CA PRO A 117 13.45 1.05 0.13
C PRO A 117 14.07 2.46 0.22
N THR A 118 13.38 3.48 -0.27
CA THR A 118 13.84 4.88 -0.32
C THR A 118 13.35 5.75 0.83
N LEU A 119 12.35 5.28 1.59
CA LEU A 119 11.71 6.03 2.68
C LEU A 119 12.38 5.80 4.04
N TYR A 120 13.01 4.65 4.22
CA TYR A 120 13.82 4.37 5.40
C TYR A 120 15.30 4.50 5.02
N GLN A 121 15.91 5.64 5.33
CA GLN A 121 17.36 5.70 5.46
C GLN A 121 17.69 5.25 6.88
N PRO A 122 18.37 4.11 7.09
CA PRO A 122 18.96 3.84 8.39
C PRO A 122 19.91 5.00 8.67
N THR A 123 19.68 5.75 9.74
CA THR A 123 20.66 6.71 10.23
C THR A 123 21.96 5.95 10.44
N ALA A 124 22.97 6.25 9.63
CA ALA A 124 24.33 5.74 9.79
C ALA A 124 24.96 6.28 11.09
#